data_AF-A0A2S6ZGZ4-F1
#
_entry.id   AF-A0A2S6ZGZ4-F1
#
_cell.length_a   1.000
_cell.length_b   1.000
_cell.length_c   1.000
_cell.angle_alpha   90.00
_cell.angle_beta   90.00
_cell.angle_gamma   90.00
#
_symmetry.space_group_name_H-M   'P 1'
#
loop_
_entity.id
_entity.type
_entity.pdbx_description
1 polymer ?
#
loop_
_entity_poly.entity_id
_entity_poly.type
_entity_poly.pdbx_seq_one_letter_code
_entity_poly.pdbx_strand_id
1 'polypeptide(L)'
;MRGVDVFSEQLFTVKRLEEFIPAEHPLRPIREMVNEALRRLDGLFERIYEPVWKGGRPSIAPEKLARAMLLQVLYSIRSERQLMEQVQYNLLFGWFIGLSMDDAVWVPTVFTKNRERLIEHDVVVALFNEVVAMADAKGWLSGEHFSVDGTLIQAWAGHKSFVRKDGDEDGDGTDFRGKSRSNGTHASTTDPDARLYRKGKTASELRYMGHTL
;
A
#
# COMPACT_ATOMS: atom_id res chain seq x y z
N MET A 1 3.30 17.67 48.20
CA MET A 1 4.35 16.67 48.49
C MET A 1 4.50 15.77 47.28
N ARG A 2 5.72 15.38 46.91
CA ARG A 2 5.98 14.47 45.78
C ARG A 2 5.83 13.02 46.27
N GLY A 3 5.11 12.19 45.50
CA GLY A 3 4.97 10.75 45.77
C GLY A 3 6.29 10.01 45.57
N VAL A 4 6.44 8.86 46.23
CA VAL A 4 7.62 7.99 46.10
C VAL A 4 7.51 7.21 44.79
N ASP A 5 8.57 7.24 43.98
CA ASP A 5 8.65 6.51 42.72
C ASP A 5 9.17 5.09 42.98
N VAL A 6 8.25 4.19 43.35
CA VAL A 6 8.55 2.77 43.60
C VAL A 6 7.82 1.95 42.55
N PHE A 7 8.56 1.29 41.66
CA PHE A 7 8.01 0.32 40.71
C PHE A 7 8.02 -1.08 41.34
N SER A 8 6.84 -1.64 41.56
CA SER A 8 6.66 -3.05 41.94
C SER A 8 5.77 -3.70 40.89
N GLU A 9 6.34 -4.63 40.15
CA GLU A 9 5.64 -5.34 39.06
C GLU A 9 4.81 -6.49 39.63
N GLN A 10 3.57 -6.63 39.17
CA GLN A 10 2.77 -7.82 39.45
C GLN A 10 3.33 -8.99 38.65
N LEU A 11 3.60 -10.13 39.32
CA LEU A 11 4.20 -11.31 38.69
C LEU A 11 3.35 -11.93 37.58
N PHE A 12 2.02 -11.77 37.65
CA PHE A 12 1.08 -12.33 36.68
C PHE A 12 -0.03 -11.33 36.36
N THR A 13 -0.39 -11.25 35.07
CA THR A 13 -1.56 -10.52 34.60
C THR A 13 -2.43 -11.48 33.77
N VAL A 14 -3.71 -11.59 34.12
CA VAL A 14 -4.69 -12.37 33.34
C VAL A 14 -5.67 -11.40 32.69
N LYS A 15 -5.43 -11.07 31.43
CA LYS A 15 -6.29 -10.22 30.60
C LYS A 15 -6.33 -10.75 29.18
N ARG A 16 -7.45 -10.57 28.48
CA ARG A 16 -7.49 -10.82 27.04
C ARG A 16 -6.72 -9.72 26.32
N LEU A 17 -6.06 -10.07 25.22
CA LEU A 17 -5.30 -9.10 24.42
C LEU A 17 -6.14 -7.88 23.99
N GLU A 18 -7.42 -8.11 23.69
CA GLU A 18 -8.35 -7.04 23.32
C GLU A 18 -8.64 -6.03 24.44
N GLU A 19 -8.49 -6.42 25.71
CA GLU A 19 -8.70 -5.53 26.86
C GLU A 19 -7.60 -4.46 27.00
N PHE A 20 -6.46 -4.66 26.34
CA PHE A 20 -5.39 -3.66 26.28
C PHE A 20 -5.66 -2.56 25.24
N ILE A 21 -6.71 -2.71 24.44
CA ILE A 21 -6.98 -1.83 23.29
C ILE A 21 -8.20 -0.98 23.60
N PRO A 22 -8.11 0.36 23.52
CA PRO A 22 -9.22 1.25 23.77
C PRO A 22 -10.47 0.86 22.96
N ALA A 23 -11.65 0.93 23.57
CA ALA A 23 -12.92 0.57 22.93
C ALA A 23 -13.20 1.41 21.68
N GLU A 24 -12.78 2.68 21.68
CA GLU A 24 -12.95 3.63 20.57
C GLU A 24 -11.76 3.63 19.59
N HIS A 25 -10.86 2.64 19.66
CA HIS A 25 -9.71 2.61 18.78
C HIS A 25 -10.13 2.38 17.31
N PRO A 26 -9.69 3.21 16.33
CA PRO A 26 -10.19 3.17 14.96
C PRO A 26 -9.93 1.85 14.22
N LEU A 27 -8.90 1.10 14.64
CA LEU A 27 -8.65 -0.25 14.08
C LEU A 27 -9.74 -1.27 14.42
N ARG A 28 -10.63 -1.03 15.40
CA ARG A 28 -11.72 -1.95 15.72
C ARG A 28 -12.73 -2.12 14.58
N PRO A 29 -13.43 -1.07 14.13
CA PRO A 29 -14.34 -1.19 12.99
C PRO A 29 -13.61 -1.61 11.71
N ILE A 30 -12.36 -1.19 11.52
CA ILE A 30 -11.54 -1.63 10.38
C ILE A 30 -11.31 -3.14 10.44
N ARG A 31 -10.94 -3.68 11.61
CA ARG A 31 -10.69 -5.11 11.78
C ARG A 31 -11.93 -5.94 11.50
N GLU A 32 -13.10 -5.49 11.94
CA GLU A 32 -14.37 -6.16 11.68
C GLU A 32 -14.67 -6.24 10.18
N MET A 33 -14.57 -5.09 9.49
CA MET A 33 -14.79 -5.01 8.04
C MET A 33 -13.80 -5.86 7.26
N VAL A 34 -12.51 -5.81 7.62
CA VAL A 34 -11.46 -6.61 6.98
C VAL A 34 -11.68 -8.11 7.23
N ASN A 35 -12.08 -8.50 8.44
CA ASN A 35 -12.39 -9.90 8.75
C ASN A 35 -13.61 -10.40 7.99
N GLU A 36 -14.63 -9.57 7.80
CA GLU A 36 -15.79 -9.90 6.96
C GLU A 36 -15.35 -10.08 5.50
N ALA A 37 -14.51 -9.16 4.99
CA ALA A 37 -14.00 -9.23 3.64
C ALA A 37 -13.21 -10.53 3.45
N LEU A 38 -12.20 -10.77 4.28
CA LEU A 38 -11.34 -11.96 4.22
C LEU A 38 -12.12 -13.28 4.23
N ARG A 39 -13.20 -13.38 5.02
CA ARG A 39 -14.08 -14.57 5.01
C ARG A 39 -14.72 -14.83 3.65
N ARG A 40 -15.02 -13.79 2.86
CA ARG A 40 -15.55 -13.94 1.49
C ARG A 40 -14.47 -14.38 0.50
N LEU A 41 -13.19 -14.24 0.86
CA LEU A 41 -12.05 -14.74 0.08
C LEU A 41 -11.63 -16.18 0.44
N ASP A 42 -12.30 -16.87 1.37
CA ASP A 42 -11.92 -18.23 1.78
C ASP A 42 -11.76 -19.18 0.57
N GLY A 43 -12.69 -19.13 -0.37
CA GLY A 43 -12.61 -19.94 -1.60
C GLY A 43 -11.45 -19.57 -2.53
N LEU A 44 -10.92 -18.34 -2.46
CA LEU A 44 -9.69 -17.94 -3.15
C LEU A 44 -8.47 -18.51 -2.42
N PHE A 45 -8.45 -18.46 -1.08
CA PHE A 45 -7.34 -19.01 -0.28
C PHE A 45 -7.19 -20.51 -0.44
N GLU A 46 -8.29 -21.26 -0.51
CA GLU A 46 -8.29 -22.70 -0.76
C GLU A 46 -7.65 -23.08 -2.10
N ARG A 47 -7.64 -22.18 -3.10
CA ARG A 47 -6.98 -22.41 -4.39
C ARG A 47 -5.48 -22.11 -4.36
N ILE A 48 -5.05 -21.20 -3.49
CA ILE A 48 -3.67 -20.70 -3.42
C ILE A 48 -2.83 -21.50 -2.41
N TYR A 49 -3.48 -22.05 -1.39
CA TYR A 49 -2.83 -22.78 -0.31
C TYR A 49 -3.21 -24.25 -0.33
N GLU A 50 -2.21 -25.11 -0.19
CA GLU A 50 -2.48 -26.53 0.00
C GLU A 50 -3.18 -26.79 1.33
N PRO A 51 -4.12 -27.75 1.38
CA PRO A 51 -4.77 -28.13 2.62
C PRO A 51 -3.77 -28.65 3.66
N VAL A 52 -3.98 -28.28 4.92
CA VAL A 52 -3.11 -28.65 6.06
C VAL A 52 -2.91 -30.17 6.16
N TRP A 53 -3.91 -30.96 5.76
CA TRP A 53 -3.85 -32.43 5.81
C TRP A 53 -2.85 -33.06 4.83
N LYS A 54 -2.39 -32.34 3.79
CA LYS A 54 -1.32 -32.81 2.89
C LYS A 54 0.08 -32.80 3.54
N GLY A 55 0.22 -32.18 4.70
CA GLY A 55 1.49 -32.11 5.45
C GLY A 55 2.44 -31.00 5.00
N GLY A 56 3.57 -30.87 5.71
CA GLY A 56 4.56 -29.80 5.51
C GLY A 56 4.58 -28.77 6.63
N ARG A 57 5.52 -27.82 6.57
CA ARG A 57 5.57 -26.70 7.52
C ARG A 57 4.37 -25.78 7.23
N PRO A 58 3.49 -25.51 8.21
CA PRO A 58 2.35 -24.63 7.99
C PRO A 58 2.86 -23.25 7.58
N SER A 59 2.31 -22.73 6.49
CA SER A 59 2.59 -21.35 6.09
C SER A 59 1.85 -20.36 7.00
N ILE A 60 2.23 -19.09 6.91
CA ILE A 60 1.47 -18.02 7.56
C ILE A 60 0.09 -17.95 6.89
N ALA A 61 -0.96 -17.90 7.70
CA ALA A 61 -2.33 -17.78 7.22
C ALA A 61 -2.52 -16.49 6.39
N PRO A 62 -3.13 -16.56 5.20
CA PRO A 62 -3.27 -15.43 4.29
C PRO A 62 -4.02 -14.24 4.91
N GLU A 63 -4.97 -14.50 5.81
CA GLU A 63 -5.73 -13.49 6.55
C GLU A 63 -4.84 -12.69 7.50
N LYS A 64 -3.88 -13.36 8.16
CA LYS A 64 -2.92 -12.68 9.04
C LYS A 64 -1.96 -11.81 8.21
N LEU A 65 -1.54 -12.28 7.04
CA LEU A 65 -0.68 -11.51 6.12
C LEU A 65 -1.39 -10.27 5.58
N ALA A 66 -2.63 -10.41 5.10
CA ALA A 66 -3.42 -9.29 4.60
C ALA A 66 -3.62 -8.20 5.68
N ARG A 67 -3.92 -8.60 6.92
CA ARG A 67 -4.03 -7.66 8.06
C ARG A 67 -2.70 -6.98 8.37
N ALA A 68 -1.58 -7.70 8.32
CA ALA A 68 -0.27 -7.11 8.52
C ALA A 68 0.10 -6.11 7.40
N MET A 69 -0.22 -6.40 6.14
CA MET A 69 -0.03 -5.46 5.02
C MET A 69 -0.86 -4.19 5.21
N LEU A 70 -2.10 -4.30 5.70
CA LEU A 70 -2.93 -3.14 6.01
C LEU A 70 -2.29 -2.26 7.09
N LEU A 71 -1.70 -2.85 8.14
CA LEU A 71 -0.97 -2.07 9.14
C LEU A 71 0.22 -1.30 8.53
N GLN A 72 0.93 -1.88 7.55
CA GLN A 72 2.00 -1.16 6.87
C GLN A 72 1.49 0.11 6.19
N VAL A 73 0.34 0.03 5.52
CA VAL A 73 -0.26 1.18 4.84
C VAL A 73 -0.81 2.19 5.85
N LEU A 74 -1.63 1.75 6.80
CA LEU A 74 -2.31 2.61 7.77
C LEU A 74 -1.34 3.39 8.67
N TYR A 75 -0.20 2.78 9.02
CA TYR A 75 0.82 3.41 9.87
C TYR A 75 2.07 3.85 9.10
N SER A 76 2.04 3.81 7.76
CA SER A 76 3.18 4.20 6.91
C SER A 76 4.50 3.53 7.31
N ILE A 77 4.44 2.23 7.64
CA ILE A 77 5.61 1.45 8.06
C ILE A 77 6.47 1.15 6.84
N ARG A 78 7.71 1.63 6.87
CA ARG A 78 8.54 1.75 5.65
C ARG A 78 9.18 0.43 5.20
N SER A 79 9.18 -0.59 6.04
CA SER A 79 9.75 -1.89 5.71
C SER A 79 9.07 -3.04 6.46
N GLU A 80 9.15 -4.24 5.89
CA GLU A 80 8.62 -5.46 6.52
C GLU A 80 9.42 -5.86 7.75
N ARG A 81 10.73 -5.55 7.79
CA ARG A 81 11.55 -5.73 8.99
C ARG A 81 11.05 -4.85 10.14
N GLN A 82 10.78 -3.58 9.85
CA GLN A 82 10.17 -2.66 10.82
C GLN A 82 8.76 -3.11 11.21
N LEU A 83 7.97 -3.67 10.28
CA LEU A 83 6.66 -4.24 10.61
C LEU A 83 6.80 -5.37 11.63
N MET A 84 7.70 -6.34 11.41
CA MET A 84 7.91 -7.44 12.36
C MET A 84 8.36 -6.93 13.73
N GLU A 85 9.28 -5.95 13.78
CA GLU A 85 9.67 -5.30 15.04
C GLU A 85 8.45 -4.64 15.73
N GLN A 86 7.63 -3.90 14.99
CA GLN A 86 6.44 -3.26 15.58
C GLN A 86 5.43 -4.30 16.09
N VAL A 87 5.21 -5.38 15.35
CA VAL A 87 4.32 -6.47 15.78
C VAL A 87 4.82 -7.15 17.06
N GLN A 88 6.14 -7.22 17.25
CA GLN A 88 6.75 -7.83 18.43
C GLN A 88 6.48 -7.04 19.72
N TYR A 89 6.51 -5.72 19.67
CA TYR A 89 6.38 -4.88 20.88
C TYR A 89 4.98 -4.29 21.05
N ASN A 90 4.18 -4.22 19.98
CA ASN A 90 2.89 -3.53 19.99
C ASN A 90 1.71 -4.51 20.05
N LEU A 91 1.10 -4.61 21.25
CA LEU A 91 -0.09 -5.44 21.51
C LEU A 91 -1.26 -5.13 20.55
N LEU A 92 -1.42 -3.87 20.14
CA LEU A 92 -2.45 -3.47 19.16
C LEU A 92 -2.23 -4.13 17.81
N PHE A 93 -0.97 -4.23 17.36
CA PHE A 93 -0.64 -4.79 16.05
C PHE A 93 -0.79 -6.30 16.06
N GLY A 94 -0.28 -6.96 17.11
CA GLY A 94 -0.51 -8.39 17.33
C GLY A 94 -2.01 -8.71 17.36
N TRP A 95 -2.79 -7.94 18.12
CA TRP A 95 -4.24 -8.07 18.15
C TRP A 95 -4.85 -7.92 16.77
N PHE A 96 -4.55 -6.83 16.05
CA PHE A 96 -5.15 -6.56 14.74
C PHE A 96 -4.90 -7.70 13.77
N ILE A 97 -3.66 -8.21 13.72
CA ILE A 97 -3.24 -9.34 12.88
C ILE A 97 -3.91 -10.66 13.32
N GLY A 98 -4.31 -10.78 14.59
CA GLY A 98 -4.79 -12.05 15.17
C GLY A 98 -3.66 -12.96 15.64
N LEU A 99 -2.63 -12.37 16.23
CA LEU A 99 -1.59 -13.06 17.00
C LEU A 99 -1.95 -13.01 18.48
N SER A 100 -1.69 -14.11 19.18
CA SER A 100 -1.73 -14.17 20.65
C SER A 100 -0.52 -13.45 21.24
N MET A 101 -0.55 -13.13 22.54
CA MET A 101 0.60 -12.50 23.21
C MET A 101 1.85 -13.38 23.19
N ASP A 102 1.67 -14.70 23.19
CA ASP A 102 2.76 -15.68 23.21
C ASP A 102 3.16 -16.17 21.80
N ASP A 103 2.47 -15.72 20.74
CA ASP A 103 2.78 -16.13 19.37
C ASP A 103 4.13 -15.53 18.94
N ALA A 104 5.01 -16.37 18.40
CA ALA A 104 6.25 -15.89 17.80
C ALA A 104 5.96 -15.04 16.54
N VAL A 105 6.56 -13.85 16.48
CA VAL A 105 6.50 -13.00 15.29
C VAL A 105 7.27 -13.66 14.14
N TRP A 106 6.76 -13.50 12.92
CA TRP A 106 7.36 -14.13 11.75
C TRP A 106 8.72 -13.51 11.40
N VAL A 107 9.56 -14.31 10.74
CA VAL A 107 10.81 -13.82 10.16
C VAL A 107 10.47 -12.92 8.96
N PRO A 108 11.08 -11.72 8.82
CA PRO A 108 10.74 -10.77 7.75
C PRO A 108 10.78 -11.38 6.34
N THR A 109 11.78 -12.22 6.04
CA THR A 109 11.93 -12.86 4.72
C THR A 109 10.80 -13.84 4.40
N VAL A 110 10.24 -14.52 5.41
CA VAL A 110 9.09 -15.41 5.25
C VAL A 110 7.84 -14.60 4.94
N PHE A 111 7.68 -13.45 5.58
CA PHE A 111 6.61 -12.50 5.28
C PHE A 111 6.71 -12.01 3.83
N THR A 112 7.90 -11.56 3.38
CA THR A 112 8.12 -11.10 1.99
C THR A 112 7.68 -12.14 0.97
N LYS A 113 8.09 -13.41 1.16
CA LYS A 113 7.78 -14.50 0.24
C LYS A 113 6.31 -14.87 0.19
N ASN A 114 5.62 -14.84 1.33
CA ASN A 114 4.18 -15.08 1.32
C ASN A 114 3.40 -13.89 0.75
N ARG A 115 3.87 -12.66 0.97
CA ARG A 115 3.28 -11.46 0.36
C ARG A 115 3.37 -11.51 -1.17
N GLU A 116 4.52 -11.92 -1.73
CA GLU A 116 4.70 -12.12 -3.17
C GLU A 116 3.61 -13.05 -3.74
N ARG A 117 3.33 -14.18 -3.06
CA ARG A 117 2.25 -15.10 -3.43
C ARG A 117 0.87 -14.45 -3.40
N LEU A 118 0.56 -13.64 -2.40
CA LEU A 118 -0.75 -12.95 -2.32
C LEU A 118 -0.93 -11.96 -3.49
N ILE A 119 0.14 -11.28 -3.90
CA ILE A 119 0.12 -10.37 -5.03
C ILE A 119 -0.04 -11.14 -6.35
N GLU A 120 0.70 -12.24 -6.51
CA GLU A 120 0.64 -13.09 -7.72
C GLU A 120 -0.75 -13.66 -7.98
N HIS A 121 -1.52 -13.93 -6.93
CA HIS A 121 -2.87 -14.46 -7.02
C HIS A 121 -3.98 -13.42 -6.81
N ASP A 122 -3.68 -12.13 -7.02
CA ASP A 122 -4.63 -11.02 -6.99
C ASP A 122 -5.43 -10.89 -5.68
N VAL A 123 -4.92 -11.41 -4.56
CA VAL A 123 -5.62 -11.36 -3.27
C VAL A 123 -5.85 -9.92 -2.83
N VAL A 124 -4.86 -9.05 -3.04
CA VAL A 124 -4.97 -7.62 -2.66
C VAL A 124 -6.08 -6.94 -3.45
N VAL A 125 -6.19 -7.24 -4.76
CA VAL A 125 -7.22 -6.71 -5.64
C VAL A 125 -8.60 -7.25 -5.25
N ALA A 126 -8.70 -8.55 -4.98
CA ALA A 126 -9.93 -9.17 -4.53
C ALA A 126 -10.40 -8.59 -3.18
N LEU A 127 -9.48 -8.39 -2.23
CA LEU A 127 -9.79 -7.78 -0.94
C LEU A 127 -10.28 -6.33 -1.10
N PHE A 128 -9.63 -5.54 -1.96
CA PHE A 128 -10.07 -4.19 -2.28
C PHE A 128 -11.48 -4.18 -2.87
N ASN A 129 -11.75 -5.03 -3.86
CA ASN A 129 -13.06 -5.13 -4.49
C ASN A 129 -14.15 -5.54 -3.50
N GLU A 130 -13.87 -6.47 -2.58
CA GLU A 130 -14.80 -6.84 -1.52
C GLU A 130 -15.11 -5.66 -0.57
N VAL A 131 -14.09 -4.89 -0.19
CA VAL A 131 -14.29 -3.69 0.64
C VAL A 131 -15.12 -2.63 -0.10
N VAL A 132 -14.88 -2.43 -1.39
CA VAL A 132 -15.67 -1.52 -2.23
C VAL A 132 -17.12 -2.01 -2.34
N ALA A 133 -17.35 -3.31 -2.56
CA ALA A 133 -18.69 -3.88 -2.60
C ALA A 133 -19.43 -3.73 -1.26
N MET A 134 -18.72 -3.88 -0.13
CA MET A 134 -19.29 -3.61 1.20
C MET A 134 -19.65 -2.14 1.39
N ALA A 135 -18.82 -1.23 0.90
CA ALA A 135 -19.10 0.20 0.93
C ALA A 135 -20.32 0.55 0.06
N ASP A 136 -20.43 -0.05 -1.13
CA ASP A 136 -21.58 0.12 -2.03
C ASP A 136 -22.88 -0.36 -1.38
N ALA A 137 -22.85 -1.58 -0.81
CA ALA A 137 -23.99 -2.16 -0.11
C ALA A 137 -24.46 -1.32 1.10
N LYS A 138 -23.57 -0.50 1.68
CA LYS A 138 -23.87 0.43 2.78
C LYS A 138 -24.23 1.84 2.30
N GLY A 139 -24.23 2.08 0.98
CA GLY A 139 -24.49 3.39 0.39
C GLY A 139 -23.40 4.42 0.68
N TRP A 140 -22.16 3.97 0.91
CA TRP A 140 -21.03 4.86 1.19
C TRP A 140 -20.32 5.37 -0.06
N LEU A 141 -20.59 4.77 -1.22
CA LEU A 141 -20.03 5.22 -2.48
C LEU A 141 -20.85 6.39 -3.03
N SER A 142 -20.16 7.43 -3.48
CA SER A 142 -20.76 8.52 -4.26
C SER A 142 -20.41 8.33 -5.73
N GLY A 143 -21.42 8.37 -6.59
CA GLY A 143 -21.26 8.43 -8.05
C GLY A 143 -21.08 9.85 -8.59
N GLU A 144 -21.00 10.86 -7.72
CA GLU A 144 -20.78 12.24 -8.14
C GLU A 144 -19.38 12.44 -8.72
N HIS A 145 -19.29 13.30 -9.72
CA HIS A 145 -18.06 13.56 -10.48
C HIS A 145 -16.91 14.02 -9.55
N PHE A 146 -15.91 13.16 -9.37
CA PHE A 146 -14.71 13.46 -8.58
C PHE A 146 -13.66 14.13 -9.47
N SER A 147 -13.39 15.41 -9.23
CA SER A 147 -12.31 16.13 -9.89
C SER A 147 -10.98 15.85 -9.18
N VAL A 148 -10.09 15.10 -9.83
CA VAL A 148 -8.74 14.82 -9.34
C VAL A 148 -7.82 16.01 -9.66
N ASP A 149 -7.24 16.65 -8.64
CA ASP A 149 -6.20 17.66 -8.85
C ASP A 149 -4.86 16.95 -9.11
N GLY A 150 -4.41 16.96 -10.37
CA GLY A 150 -3.12 16.38 -10.75
C GLY A 150 -1.97 17.28 -10.30
N THR A 151 -1.01 16.73 -9.55
CA THR A 151 0.22 17.46 -9.21
C THR A 151 1.20 17.40 -10.37
N LEU A 152 1.69 18.56 -10.80
CA LEU A 152 2.66 18.70 -11.88
C LEU A 152 4.03 19.06 -11.29
N ILE A 153 4.95 18.10 -11.26
CA ILE A 153 6.34 18.32 -10.80
C ILE A 153 7.19 18.63 -12.03
N GLN A 154 7.93 19.73 -12.03
CA GLN A 154 8.83 20.04 -13.13
C GLN A 154 9.95 18.99 -13.22
N ALA A 155 10.13 18.40 -14.41
CA ALA A 155 11.20 17.45 -14.65
C ALA A 155 12.53 18.20 -14.84
N TRP A 156 13.64 17.56 -14.48
CA TRP A 156 14.97 18.11 -14.72
C TRP A 156 15.44 17.81 -16.15
N ALA A 157 14.60 18.14 -17.12
CA ALA A 157 14.84 17.91 -18.53
C ALA A 157 14.54 19.19 -19.33
N GLY A 158 15.43 19.52 -20.26
CA GLY A 158 15.29 20.68 -21.13
C GLY A 158 14.56 20.35 -22.43
N HIS A 159 14.01 21.35 -23.10
CA HIS A 159 13.40 21.18 -24.43
C HIS A 159 14.34 20.59 -25.48
N LYS A 160 15.65 20.76 -25.31
CA LYS A 160 16.65 20.16 -26.20
C LYS A 160 16.71 18.64 -26.10
N SER A 161 16.44 18.07 -24.93
CA SER A 161 16.43 16.60 -24.80
C SER A 161 15.15 15.98 -25.34
N PHE A 162 14.09 16.76 -25.63
CA PHE A 162 12.83 16.27 -26.16
C PHE A 162 12.88 16.10 -27.70
N VAL A 163 13.21 14.89 -28.15
CA VAL A 163 13.49 14.54 -29.55
C VAL A 163 12.48 13.51 -30.08
N ARG A 164 12.40 13.34 -31.41
CA ARG A 164 11.49 12.36 -32.03
C ARG A 164 11.90 10.94 -31.68
N LYS A 165 10.91 10.07 -31.44
CA LYS A 165 11.13 8.65 -31.14
C LYS A 165 11.62 7.85 -32.35
N ASP A 166 11.21 8.26 -33.55
CA ASP A 166 11.45 7.52 -34.80
C ASP A 166 12.86 7.73 -35.39
N GLY A 167 13.73 8.48 -34.70
CA GLY A 167 15.14 8.64 -35.10
C GLY A 167 15.40 9.54 -36.32
N ASP A 168 14.41 10.32 -36.78
CA ASP A 168 14.54 11.19 -37.95
C ASP A 168 15.58 12.31 -37.73
N GLU A 169 16.47 12.51 -38.71
CA GLU A 169 17.75 13.28 -38.69
C GLU A 169 17.60 14.80 -38.53
N ASP A 170 16.54 15.28 -37.89
CA ASP A 170 16.23 16.71 -37.81
C ASP A 170 16.73 17.32 -36.47
N GLY A 171 18.04 17.19 -36.27
CA GLY A 171 18.86 17.94 -35.30
C GLY A 171 18.85 17.45 -33.86
N ASP A 172 19.92 17.76 -33.13
CA ASP A 172 20.24 17.51 -31.70
C ASP A 172 19.24 18.16 -30.69
N GLY A 173 17.98 18.31 -31.10
CA GLY A 173 16.93 19.02 -30.37
C GLY A 173 17.20 20.52 -30.17
N THR A 174 18.27 21.05 -30.76
CA THR A 174 18.80 22.40 -30.56
C THR A 174 17.96 23.51 -31.17
N ASP A 175 17.32 23.26 -32.33
CA ASP A 175 16.35 24.17 -32.94
C ASP A 175 14.95 23.54 -33.02
N PHE A 176 14.04 24.12 -32.26
CA PHE A 176 12.66 23.67 -32.08
C PHE A 176 11.64 24.78 -32.34
N ARG A 177 12.10 25.95 -32.80
CA ARG A 177 11.21 27.09 -33.04
C ARG A 177 10.34 26.81 -34.26
N GLY A 178 9.03 26.99 -34.13
CA GLY A 178 8.06 26.78 -35.21
C GLY A 178 7.73 25.30 -35.51
N LYS A 179 8.39 24.33 -34.87
CA LYS A 179 8.07 22.90 -35.00
C LYS A 179 7.09 22.47 -33.90
N SER A 180 6.05 21.72 -34.27
CA SER A 180 5.10 21.15 -33.31
C SER A 180 5.68 19.89 -32.67
N ARG A 181 5.60 19.79 -31.34
CA ARG A 181 6.09 18.64 -30.56
C ARG A 181 5.00 18.11 -29.64
N SER A 182 4.91 16.79 -29.48
CA SER A 182 3.93 16.14 -28.62
C SER A 182 4.49 14.88 -27.96
N ASN A 183 3.88 14.46 -26.85
CA ASN A 183 4.28 13.23 -26.12
C ASN A 183 4.07 11.94 -26.93
N GLY A 184 3.27 11.99 -28.00
CA GLY A 184 3.12 10.88 -28.92
C GLY A 184 4.38 10.67 -29.76
N THR A 185 4.86 11.75 -30.40
CA THR A 185 5.95 11.70 -31.38
C THR A 185 7.34 11.92 -30.79
N HIS A 186 7.44 12.54 -29.62
CA HIS A 186 8.71 12.90 -28.98
C HIS A 186 8.81 12.33 -27.56
N ALA A 187 10.05 12.13 -27.10
CA ALA A 187 10.39 11.75 -25.74
C ALA A 187 11.69 12.44 -25.31
N SER A 188 11.91 12.60 -24.01
CA SER A 188 13.17 13.16 -23.51
C SER A 188 14.25 12.08 -23.48
N THR A 189 15.43 12.39 -24.02
CA THR A 189 16.61 11.52 -23.97
C THR A 189 17.25 11.46 -22.58
N THR A 190 17.10 12.52 -21.79
CA THR A 190 17.67 12.61 -20.45
C THR A 190 16.75 12.04 -19.38
N ASP A 191 15.45 11.99 -19.65
CA ASP A 191 14.42 11.55 -18.70
C ASP A 191 13.18 10.99 -19.42
N PRO A 192 13.13 9.67 -19.67
CA PRO A 192 12.07 9.03 -20.45
C PRO A 192 10.65 9.20 -19.87
N ASP A 193 10.54 9.43 -18.56
CA ASP A 193 9.26 9.55 -17.86
C ASP A 193 8.70 10.99 -17.91
N ALA A 194 9.53 11.96 -18.30
CA ALA A 194 9.11 13.35 -18.43
C ALA A 194 8.19 13.55 -19.64
N ARG A 195 7.08 14.26 -19.41
CA ARG A 195 6.10 14.57 -20.45
C ARG A 195 6.00 16.07 -20.67
N LEU A 196 5.89 16.48 -21.93
CA LEU A 196 5.62 17.86 -22.32
C LEU A 196 4.22 18.25 -21.88
N TYR A 197 4.12 19.30 -21.05
CA TYR A 197 2.87 19.80 -20.51
C TYR A 197 2.82 21.33 -20.51
N ARG A 198 1.63 21.91 -20.69
CA ARG A 198 1.39 23.36 -20.64
C ARG A 198 0.28 23.66 -19.63
N LYS A 199 0.59 24.43 -18.58
CA LYS A 199 -0.40 24.87 -17.58
C LYS A 199 -0.96 26.24 -17.95
N GLY A 200 -2.18 26.30 -18.48
CA GLY A 200 -2.83 27.55 -18.85
C GLY A 200 -2.08 28.29 -19.96
N LYS A 201 -1.84 29.60 -19.77
CA LYS A 201 -1.20 30.46 -20.79
C LYS A 201 0.34 30.51 -20.74
N THR A 202 0.99 29.70 -19.90
CA THR A 202 2.47 29.67 -19.80
C THR A 202 3.12 28.93 -20.97
N ALA A 203 4.46 28.96 -21.04
CA ALA A 203 5.21 28.06 -21.91
C ALA A 203 4.98 26.59 -21.50
N SER A 204 5.14 25.68 -22.46
CA SER A 204 5.20 24.25 -22.18
C SER A 204 6.53 23.89 -21.55
N GLU A 205 6.53 22.96 -20.59
CA GLU A 205 7.72 22.45 -19.91
C GLU A 205 7.62 20.93 -19.79
N LEU A 206 8.75 20.26 -19.60
CA LEU A 206 8.78 18.84 -19.28
C LEU A 206 8.45 18.66 -17.79
N ARG A 207 7.46 17.82 -17.50
CA ARG A 207 6.93 17.59 -16.16
C ARG A 207 6.61 16.12 -15.92
N TYR A 208 6.73 15.70 -14.67
CA TYR A 208 6.06 14.50 -14.18
C TYR A 208 4.62 14.84 -13.82
N MET A 209 3.70 14.01 -14.30
CA MET A 209 2.28 14.14 -13.99
C MET A 209 1.94 13.11 -12.92
N GLY A 210 1.89 13.57 -11.68
CA GLY A 210 1.42 12.78 -10.55
C GLY A 210 -0.10 12.81 -10.53
N HIS A 211 -0.73 11.72 -10.97
CA HIS A 211 -2.14 11.48 -10.72
C HIS A 211 -2.24 10.73 -9.39
N THR A 212 -2.67 11.41 -8.34
CA THR A 212 -3.14 10.74 -7.13
C THR A 212 -4.56 10.25 -7.42
N LEU A 213 -4.64 8.99 -7.85
CA LEU A 213 -5.90 8.23 -7.91
C LEU A 213 -6.31 7.81 -6.50
#